data_AF-A0A6I5FA24-F1
#
_entry.id   AF-A0A6I5FA24-F1
#
_cell.length_a   1.000
_cell.length_b   1.000
_cell.length_c   1.000
_cell.angle_alpha   90.00
_cell.angle_beta   90.00
_cell.angle_gamma   90.00
#
_symmetry.space_group_name_H-M   'P 1'
#
loop_
_entity.id
_entity.type
_entity.pdbx_description
1 polymer ?
#
loop_
_entity_poly.entity_id
_entity_poly.type
_entity_poly.pdbx_seq_one_letter_code
_entity_poly.pdbx_strand_id
1 'polypeptide(L)' 'MYHFTHPAHAETGELVNWLRLPVLDLGWGTERADKGGFIQEVTGWKPSPLQPFMDVQQAARAAGVYLPQ' A
#
# COMPACT_ATOMS: atom_id res chain seq x y z
N MET A 1 1.14 -23.98 10.07
CA MET A 1 -0.16 -23.31 9.85
C MET A 1 0.15 -21.84 9.60
N TYR A 2 -0.20 -21.28 8.44
CA TYR A 2 0.06 -19.87 8.16
C TYR A 2 -1.09 -19.05 8.77
N HIS A 3 -0.78 -18.10 9.64
CA HIS A 3 -1.76 -17.19 10.26
C HIS A 3 -2.13 -16.00 9.35
N PHE A 4 -1.80 -16.09 8.06
CA PHE A 4 -2.05 -15.00 7.11
C PHE A 4 -3.50 -15.03 6.64
N THR A 5 -4.19 -13.90 6.79
CA THR A 5 -5.53 -13.67 6.26
C THR A 5 -5.48 -12.52 5.27
N HIS A 6 -6.15 -12.67 4.12
CA HIS A 6 -6.26 -11.60 3.14
C HIS A 6 -7.06 -10.43 3.72
N PRO A 7 -6.62 -9.18 3.52
CA PRO A 7 -7.40 -8.02 3.94
C PRO A 7 -8.72 -7.96 3.16
N ALA A 8 -9.78 -7.61 3.86
CA ALA A 8 -11.12 -7.46 3.34
C ALA A 8 -11.67 -6.06 3.64
N HIS A 9 -12.58 -5.59 2.81
CA HIS A 9 -13.30 -4.34 3.01
C HIS A 9 -14.15 -4.44 4.29
N ALA A 10 -14.00 -3.46 5.20
CA ALA A 10 -14.54 -3.55 6.55
C ALA A 10 -16.08 -3.66 6.60
N GLU A 11 -16.77 -3.07 5.62
CA GLU A 11 -18.24 -3.06 5.59
C GLU A 11 -18.84 -4.19 4.76
N THR A 12 -18.18 -4.59 3.68
CA THR A 12 -18.75 -5.57 2.70
C THR A 12 -18.16 -6.96 2.85
N GLY A 13 -17.02 -7.10 3.53
CA GLY A 13 -16.30 -8.38 3.65
C GLY A 13 -15.65 -8.86 2.35
N GLU A 14 -15.80 -8.12 1.25
CA GLU A 14 -15.14 -8.45 -0.01
C GLU A 14 -13.62 -8.34 0.14
N LEU A 15 -12.88 -9.26 -0.47
CA LEU A 15 -11.42 -9.19 -0.50
C LEU A 15 -10.97 -7.89 -1.17
N VAL A 16 -9.91 -7.28 -0.62
CA VAL A 16 -9.33 -6.07 -1.20
C VAL A 16 -8.84 -6.38 -2.62
N ASN A 17 -9.40 -5.70 -3.61
CA ASN A 17 -8.92 -5.73 -4.98
C ASN A 17 -7.81 -4.69 -5.15
N TRP A 18 -6.56 -5.13 -5.04
CA TRP A 18 -5.37 -4.28 -5.18
C TRP A 18 -5.29 -3.54 -6.53
N LEU A 19 -5.87 -4.11 -7.60
CA LEU A 19 -5.93 -3.48 -8.93
C LEU A 19 -6.92 -2.31 -9.01
N ARG A 20 -7.71 -2.09 -7.96
CA ARG A 20 -8.65 -0.97 -7.87
C ARG A 20 -8.33 -0.02 -6.72
N LEU A 21 -7.30 -0.32 -5.94
CA LEU A 21 -6.91 0.54 -4.83
C LEU A 21 -6.23 1.78 -5.40
N PRO A 22 -6.86 2.97 -5.31
CA PRO A 22 -6.31 4.18 -5.90
C PRO A 22 -5.02 4.56 -5.18
N VAL A 23 -4.07 5.09 -5.94
CA VAL A 23 -2.82 5.58 -5.37
C VAL A 23 -2.86 7.10 -5.26
N LEU A 24 -2.54 7.60 -4.08
CA LEU A 24 -2.49 9.02 -3.77
C LEU A 24 -1.11 9.36 -3.22
N ASP A 25 -0.58 10.53 -3.60
CA ASP A 25 0.59 11.09 -2.93
C ASP A 25 0.17 11.64 -1.56
N LEU A 26 0.69 11.03 -0.49
CA LEU A 26 0.29 11.27 0.89
C LEU A 26 1.55 11.60 1.73
N GLY A 27 1.36 12.26 2.87
CA GLY A 27 2.45 12.62 3.78
C GLY A 27 2.21 12.20 5.23
N TRP A 28 3.27 11.83 5.96
CA TRP A 28 3.21 11.41 7.36
C TRP A 28 4.40 11.97 8.17
N GLY A 29 4.36 13.24 8.53
CA GLY A 29 5.38 13.91 9.32
C GLY A 29 4.79 14.94 10.29
N THR A 30 5.65 15.82 10.80
CA THR A 30 5.26 16.87 11.75
C THR A 30 4.20 17.83 11.22
N GLU A 31 4.15 18.02 9.91
CA GLU A 31 3.23 18.97 9.25
C GLU A 31 2.01 18.32 8.61
N ARG A 32 2.00 16.99 8.41
CA ARG A 32 0.95 16.27 7.68
C ARG A 32 0.80 14.84 8.17
N ALA A 33 -0.42 14.40 8.50
CA ALA A 33 -0.67 13.10 9.14
C ALA A 33 -1.70 12.25 8.36
N ASP A 34 -1.49 12.07 7.06
CA ASP A 34 -2.31 11.18 6.26
C ASP A 34 -1.98 9.73 6.63
N LYS A 35 -2.95 8.95 7.13
CA LYS A 35 -2.70 7.57 7.60
C LYS A 35 -2.00 6.66 6.57
N GLY A 36 -2.20 6.90 5.27
CA GLY A 36 -1.53 6.18 4.18
C GLY A 36 -0.14 6.71 3.80
N GLY A 37 0.25 7.88 4.28
CA GLY A 37 1.54 8.54 3.98
C GLY A 37 2.74 7.87 4.64
N PHE A 38 2.54 7.11 5.72
CA PHE A 38 3.62 6.44 6.46
C PHE A 38 4.50 5.58 5.54
N ILE A 39 3.90 4.77 4.66
CA ILE A 39 4.64 3.90 3.74
C ILE A 39 5.55 4.70 2.82
N GLN A 40 5.06 5.83 2.28
CA GLN A 40 5.83 6.66 1.35
C GLN A 40 7.03 7.31 2.04
N GLU A 41 6.84 7.72 3.29
CA GLU A 41 7.89 8.36 4.07
C GLU A 41 8.98 7.37 4.49
N VAL A 42 8.61 6.19 5.00
CA VAL A 42 9.58 5.21 5.50
C VAL A 42 10.29 4.42 4.40
N THR A 43 9.65 4.22 3.24
CA THR A 43 10.26 3.48 2.12
C THR A 43 10.86 4.38 1.04
N GLY A 44 10.58 5.69 1.08
CA GLY A 44 10.91 6.62 0.00
C GLY A 44 10.13 6.37 -1.30
N TRP A 45 9.20 5.40 -1.31
CA TRP A 45 8.37 5.12 -2.47
C TRP A 45 7.36 6.25 -2.67
N LYS A 46 7.26 6.73 -3.91
CA LYS A 46 6.26 7.70 -4.34
C LYS A 46 5.54 7.19 -5.58
N PRO A 47 4.22 7.40 -5.69
CA PRO A 47 3.48 6.95 -6.85
C PRO A 47 3.83 7.75 -8.09
N SER A 48 3.92 7.07 -9.23
CA SER A 48 3.97 7.75 -10.53
C SER A 48 2.63 8.45 -10.79
N PRO A 49 2.62 9.65 -11.40
CA PRO A 49 1.38 10.29 -11.87
C PRO A 49 0.55 9.41 -12.84
N LEU A 50 1.21 8.45 -13.50
CA LEU A 50 0.57 7.51 -14.43
C LEU A 50 0.24 6.15 -13.80
N GLN A 51 0.36 6.01 -12.48
CA GLN A 51 0.06 4.78 -11.76
C GLN A 51 -1.31 4.90 -11.07
N PRO A 52 -2.41 4.54 -11.76
CA PRO A 52 -3.76 4.71 -11.22
C PRO A 52 -4.09 3.76 -10.06
N PHE A 53 -3.36 2.65 -9.93
CA PHE A 53 -3.61 1.60 -8.92
C PHE A 53 -2.33 1.14 -8.24
N MET A 54 -2.46 0.64 -7.02
CA MET A 54 -1.32 0.17 -6.22
C MET A 54 -0.68 -1.07 -6.84
N ASP A 55 0.64 -1.04 -7.03
CA ASP A 55 1.43 -2.24 -7.32
C ASP A 55 1.99 -2.76 -5.98
N VAL A 56 1.34 -3.79 -5.45
CA VAL A 56 1.73 -4.42 -4.18
C VAL A 56 3.13 -5.05 -4.25
N GLN A 57 3.56 -5.50 -5.42
CA GLN A 57 4.87 -6.10 -5.59
C GLN A 57 5.97 -5.04 -5.54
N GLN A 58 5.73 -3.88 -6.16
CA GLN A 58 6.62 -2.73 -6.07
C GLN A 58 6.73 -2.21 -4.63
N ALA A 59 5.60 -2.06 -3.93
CA ALA A 59 5.59 -1.59 -2.54
C ALA A 59 6.33 -2.56 -1.61
N ALA A 60 6.12 -3.87 -1.76
CA ALA A 60 6.82 -4.87 -0.97
C ALA A 60 8.33 -4.87 -1.24
N ARG A 61 8.76 -4.71 -2.50
CA ARG A 61 10.19 -4.52 -2.83
C ARG A 61 10.78 -3.26 -2.19
N ALA A 62 10.07 -2.13 -2.24
CA ALA A 62 10.51 -0.88 -1.60
C ALA A 62 10.61 -1.00 -0.07
N ALA A 63 9.74 -1.81 0.54
CA ALA A 63 9.77 -2.13 1.96
C ALA A 63 10.81 -3.20 2.35
N GLY A 64 11.58 -3.75 1.40
CA GLY A 64 12.53 -4.83 1.66
C GLY A 64 11.87 -6.16 2.04
N VAL A 65 10.58 -6.34 1.74
CA VAL A 65 9.83 -7.57 2.01
C VAL A 65 10.14 -8.59 0.92
N TYR A 66 10.54 -9.80 1.32
CA TYR A 66 10.71 -10.91 0.40
C TYR A 66 9.36 -11.33 -0.21
N LEU A 67 9.31 -11.44 -1.54
CA LEU A 67 8.16 -11.92 -2.28
C LEU A 67 8.53 -13.25 -2.94
N PRO A 68 7.83 -14.35 -2.64
CA PRO A 68 8.01 -15.61 -3.37
C PRO A 68 7.58 -15.43 -4.84
N GLN A 69 8.34 -16.06 -5.75
CA GLN A 69 8.05 -16.05 -7.19
C GLN A 69 7.01 -17.10 -7.56
#